data_AF-A0A945NAB3-F1
#
_entry.id   AF-A0A945NAB3-F1
#
_cell.length_a   1.000
_cell.length_b   1.000
_cell.length_c   1.000
_cell.angle_alpha   90.00
_cell.angle_beta   90.00
_cell.angle_gamma   90.00
#
_symmetry.space_group_name_H-M   'P 1'
#
loop_
_entity.id
_entity.type
_entity.pdbx_description
1 polymer ?
#
loop_
_entity_poly.entity_id
_entity_poly.type
_entity_poly.pdbx_seq_one_letter_code
_entity_poly.pdbx_strand_id
1 'polypeptide(L)'
;QNARKLMVEGSDLEGVHYAMHYLPQRNCEVAGDSIPEEQKIESGNKKAVILGGGFTAADCLGNLNRQGANPNIHQFELVDMVPRPTPVHKEVNPDCRANILTEKIISDDSGRVKALQAVCVEWTWEAKGTSAPGRMTMQRVPGSEFSVSTDLVFLALGFLGPELDGLLEGLGVELNVRVGEKPITSEQVKKLLKNSQPMYDIFSDENFMTSKDGVFVAGDANRGASLVVWAIWEGREAARCIDKYLMGTTSLPTTPQAEVLV
;
A
#
# COMPACT_ATOMS: atom_id res chain seq x y z
N GLN A 1 -2.98 7.12 6.75
CA GLN A 1 -3.42 5.77 6.31
C GLN A 1 -2.59 4.73 7.05
N ASN A 2 -3.19 3.60 7.44
CA ASN A 2 -2.47 2.52 8.10
C ASN A 2 -1.71 1.68 7.06
N ALA A 3 -0.38 1.65 7.15
CA ALA A 3 0.47 0.88 6.24
C ALA A 3 0.46 -0.62 6.58
N ARG A 4 0.66 -1.48 5.59
CA ARG A 4 0.86 -2.92 5.80
C ARG A 4 2.21 -3.18 6.44
N LYS A 5 2.23 -3.97 7.52
CA LYS A 5 3.43 -4.36 8.26
C LYS A 5 4.03 -5.63 7.68
N LEU A 6 5.36 -5.67 7.64
CA LEU A 6 6.12 -6.91 7.40
C LEU A 6 6.22 -7.69 8.73
N MET A 7 5.63 -8.88 8.79
CA MET A 7 5.56 -9.68 10.03
C MET A 7 6.66 -10.74 10.07
N VAL A 8 7.93 -10.29 10.09
CA VAL A 8 9.11 -11.16 10.13
C VAL A 8 10.11 -10.67 11.18
N GLU A 9 10.99 -11.55 11.62
CA GLU A 9 12.13 -11.20 12.48
C GLU A 9 13.01 -10.13 11.79
N GLY A 10 13.38 -9.09 12.53
CA GLY A 10 14.23 -8.00 12.07
C GLY A 10 13.51 -6.91 11.25
N SER A 11 12.18 -6.93 11.18
CA SER A 11 11.37 -5.91 10.50
C SER A 11 11.40 -4.52 11.15
N ASP A 12 11.97 -4.42 12.34
CA ASP A 12 12.12 -3.23 13.18
C ASP A 12 13.59 -2.76 13.32
N LEU A 13 14.53 -3.41 12.62
CA LEU A 13 15.94 -3.03 12.64
C LEU A 13 16.18 -1.64 12.05
N GLU A 14 17.23 -0.97 12.51
CA GLU A 14 17.70 0.28 11.92
C GLU A 14 18.12 0.03 10.46
N GLY A 15 17.55 0.81 9.53
CA GLY A 15 17.70 0.61 8.08
C GLY A 15 16.47 -0.01 7.41
N VAL A 16 15.47 -0.48 8.17
CA VAL A 16 14.14 -0.83 7.64
C VAL A 16 13.22 0.38 7.72
N HIS A 17 12.71 0.82 6.57
CA HIS A 17 11.87 2.01 6.47
C HIS A 17 10.59 1.74 5.70
N TYR A 18 9.46 2.31 6.15
CA TYR A 18 8.28 2.40 5.30
C TYR A 18 8.57 3.32 4.10
N ALA A 19 8.12 2.93 2.92
CA ALA A 19 8.24 3.76 1.72
C ALA A 19 7.67 5.17 1.94
N MET A 20 6.58 5.29 2.69
CA MET A 20 5.95 6.58 3.00
C MET A 20 6.71 7.43 4.04
N HIS A 21 7.74 6.91 4.70
CA HIS A 21 8.66 7.75 5.48
C HIS A 21 9.79 8.29 4.62
N TYR A 22 10.12 7.59 3.53
CA TYR A 22 11.20 7.93 2.61
C TYR A 22 10.74 8.84 1.46
N LEU A 23 9.65 8.50 0.76
CA LEU A 23 9.21 9.23 -0.42
C LEU A 23 8.87 10.70 -0.15
N PRO A 24 8.18 11.09 0.95
CA PRO A 24 7.88 12.49 1.21
C PRO A 24 9.12 13.35 1.46
N GLN A 25 10.20 12.77 1.99
CA GLN A 25 11.47 13.47 2.16
C GLN A 25 11.95 14.05 0.83
N ARG A 26 11.84 13.27 -0.26
CA ARG A 26 12.24 13.75 -1.57
C ARG A 26 11.37 14.91 -2.06
N ASN A 27 10.07 14.88 -1.78
CA ASN A 27 9.18 15.98 -2.16
C ASN A 27 9.57 17.27 -1.43
N CYS A 28 9.87 17.18 -0.13
CA CYS A 28 10.37 18.29 0.68
C CYS A 28 11.69 18.86 0.10
N GLU A 29 12.69 18.01 -0.14
CA GLU A 29 13.98 18.45 -0.70
C GLU A 29 13.82 19.15 -2.06
N VAL A 30 12.99 18.60 -2.94
CA VAL A 30 12.73 19.18 -4.28
C VAL A 30 11.98 20.51 -4.18
N ALA A 31 11.10 20.66 -3.17
CA ALA A 31 10.42 21.93 -2.88
C ALA A 31 11.35 22.97 -2.23
N GLY A 32 12.55 22.57 -1.79
CA GLY A 32 13.53 23.42 -1.11
C GLY A 32 13.41 23.41 0.41
N ASP A 33 12.60 22.52 0.98
CA ASP A 33 12.46 22.34 2.42
C ASP A 33 13.64 21.54 2.99
N SER A 34 13.98 21.80 4.26
CA SER A 34 14.98 21.04 5.01
C SER A 34 14.34 19.91 5.81
N ILE A 35 14.94 18.71 5.76
CA ILE A 35 14.57 17.59 6.64
C ILE A 35 15.54 17.60 7.84
N PRO A 36 15.04 17.45 9.08
CA PRO A 36 15.91 17.28 10.24
C PRO A 36 16.86 16.09 10.05
N GLU A 37 18.14 16.26 10.38
CA GLU A 37 19.18 15.27 10.09
C GLU A 37 18.89 13.91 10.73
N GLU A 38 18.31 13.90 11.93
CA GLU A 38 17.93 12.71 12.67
C GLU A 38 16.76 11.93 12.04
N GLN A 39 16.01 12.56 11.13
CA GLN A 39 14.90 11.93 10.40
C GLN A 39 15.29 11.56 8.96
N LYS A 40 16.42 12.07 8.48
CA LYS A 40 16.83 11.94 7.10
C LYS A 40 17.27 10.51 6.78
N ILE A 41 16.70 9.95 5.72
CA ILE A 41 17.06 8.62 5.25
C ILE A 41 18.12 8.78 4.15
N GLU A 42 19.38 8.72 4.56
CA GLU A 42 20.52 8.76 3.65
C GLU A 42 20.65 7.44 2.87
N SER A 43 20.47 7.50 1.55
CA SER A 43 20.48 6.33 0.67
C SER A 43 21.70 6.26 -0.27
N GLY A 44 22.48 7.34 -0.36
CA GLY A 44 23.65 7.42 -1.24
C GLY A 44 24.66 6.31 -0.99
N ASN A 45 25.14 5.67 -2.05
CA ASN A 45 26.06 4.53 -2.07
C ASN A 45 25.61 3.25 -1.35
N LYS A 46 24.42 3.23 -0.74
CA LYS A 46 23.90 2.07 0.01
C LYS A 46 23.20 1.07 -0.91
N LYS A 47 23.31 -0.22 -0.57
CA LYS A 47 22.52 -1.29 -1.17
C LYS A 47 21.10 -1.25 -0.61
N ALA A 48 20.11 -1.44 -1.46
CA ALA A 48 18.71 -1.35 -1.08
C ALA A 48 17.89 -2.53 -1.59
N VAL A 49 16.97 -2.99 -0.76
CA VAL A 49 15.88 -3.90 -1.15
C VAL A 49 14.56 -3.16 -1.01
N ILE A 50 13.70 -3.26 -2.03
CA ILE A 50 12.33 -2.72 -2.03
C ILE A 50 11.37 -3.90 -1.97
N LEU A 51 10.51 -3.94 -0.97
CA LEU A 51 9.48 -4.97 -0.82
C LEU A 51 8.13 -4.43 -1.33
N GLY A 52 7.68 -4.95 -2.47
CA GLY A 52 6.46 -4.58 -3.15
C GLY A 52 6.64 -4.38 -4.67
N GLY A 53 5.59 -4.64 -5.45
CA GLY A 53 5.56 -4.55 -6.91
C GLY A 53 4.68 -3.41 -7.45
N GLY A 54 4.11 -2.59 -6.56
CA GLY A 54 3.23 -1.47 -6.92
C GLY A 54 3.96 -0.18 -7.33
N PHE A 55 3.19 0.87 -7.61
CA PHE A 55 3.74 2.18 -8.00
C PHE A 55 4.61 2.81 -6.89
N THR A 56 4.23 2.65 -5.62
CA THR A 56 5.05 3.12 -4.48
C THR A 56 6.46 2.50 -4.48
N ALA A 57 6.60 1.24 -4.89
CA ALA A 57 7.90 0.59 -5.02
C ALA A 57 8.70 1.16 -6.19
N ALA A 58 8.04 1.40 -7.33
CA ALA A 58 8.66 2.04 -8.49
C ALA A 58 9.14 3.48 -8.18
N ASP A 59 8.41 4.22 -7.37
CA ASP A 59 8.82 5.56 -6.91
C ASP A 59 10.05 5.48 -5.99
N CYS A 60 10.11 4.48 -5.11
CA CYS A 60 11.29 4.24 -4.28
C CYS A 60 12.53 3.98 -5.15
N LEU A 61 12.40 3.10 -6.15
CA LEU A 61 13.46 2.80 -7.12
C LEU A 61 13.95 4.08 -7.82
N GLY A 62 13.01 4.92 -8.27
CA GLY A 62 13.33 6.17 -8.95
C GLY A 62 14.08 7.16 -8.07
N ASN A 63 13.73 7.27 -6.79
CA ASN A 63 14.41 8.16 -5.86
C ASN A 63 15.78 7.62 -5.46
N LEU A 64 15.91 6.31 -5.21
CA LEU A 64 17.19 5.67 -4.91
C LEU A 64 18.21 5.90 -6.02
N ASN A 65 17.80 5.74 -7.28
CA ASN A 65 18.65 6.04 -8.42
C ASN A 65 19.10 7.51 -8.44
N ARG A 66 18.18 8.45 -8.21
CA ARG A 66 18.48 9.89 -8.20
C ARG A 66 19.38 10.31 -7.04
N GLN A 67 19.30 9.62 -5.91
CA GLN A 67 20.14 9.86 -4.73
C GLN A 67 21.48 9.12 -4.78
N GLY A 68 21.76 8.37 -5.86
CA GLY A 68 23.03 7.69 -6.05
C GLY A 68 23.21 6.48 -5.14
N ALA A 69 22.13 5.76 -4.84
CA ALA A 69 22.20 4.45 -4.19
C ALA A 69 23.04 3.47 -5.04
N ASN A 70 23.52 2.40 -4.42
CA ASN A 70 24.23 1.34 -5.15
C ASN A 70 23.31 0.79 -6.27
N PRO A 71 23.81 0.62 -7.51
CA PRO A 71 22.97 0.20 -8.64
C PRO A 71 22.39 -1.22 -8.49
N ASN A 72 22.98 -2.05 -7.63
CA ASN A 72 22.44 -3.37 -7.31
C ASN A 72 21.24 -3.25 -6.35
N ILE A 73 20.14 -2.68 -6.85
CA ILE A 73 18.86 -2.55 -6.15
C ILE A 73 18.04 -3.81 -6.43
N HIS A 74 17.49 -4.40 -5.38
CA HIS A 74 16.57 -5.53 -5.49
C HIS A 74 15.13 -5.08 -5.26
N GLN A 75 14.19 -5.59 -6.05
CA GLN A 75 12.76 -5.37 -5.86
C GLN A 75 12.02 -6.69 -5.84
N PHE A 76 11.44 -7.03 -4.69
CA PHE A 76 10.80 -8.32 -4.46
C PHE A 76 9.31 -8.15 -4.21
N GLU A 77 8.50 -8.90 -4.95
CA GLU A 77 7.05 -9.00 -4.78
C GLU A 77 6.68 -10.42 -4.35
N LEU A 78 5.77 -10.51 -3.39
CA LEU A 78 5.31 -11.77 -2.80
C LEU A 78 4.35 -12.52 -3.74
N VAL A 79 3.48 -11.79 -4.44
CA VAL A 79 2.51 -12.40 -5.35
C VAL A 79 3.10 -12.61 -6.75
N ASP A 80 2.41 -13.40 -7.57
CA ASP A 80 2.76 -13.65 -8.96
C ASP A 80 2.44 -12.43 -9.85
N MET A 81 3.13 -11.34 -9.57
CA MET A 81 3.03 -10.08 -10.27
C MET A 81 4.45 -9.55 -10.46
N VAL A 82 4.97 -9.70 -11.66
CA VAL A 82 6.20 -9.01 -12.04
C VAL A 82 5.95 -7.50 -11.84
N PRO A 83 6.82 -6.78 -11.10
CA PRO A 83 6.69 -5.34 -10.93
C PRO A 83 6.42 -4.66 -12.26
N ARG A 84 5.40 -3.80 -12.32
CA ARG A 84 5.04 -3.13 -13.57
C ARG A 84 6.24 -2.31 -14.05
N PRO A 85 6.83 -2.65 -15.21
CA PRO A 85 8.02 -1.96 -15.68
C PRO A 85 7.65 -0.51 -16.03
N THR A 86 8.20 0.42 -15.26
CA THR A 86 8.15 1.87 -15.55
C THR A 86 9.40 2.28 -16.35
N PRO A 87 9.46 3.50 -16.93
CA PRO A 87 10.69 4.00 -17.55
C PRO A 87 11.91 3.90 -16.63
N VAL A 88 11.72 4.12 -15.32
CA VAL A 88 12.77 3.98 -14.30
C VAL A 88 13.34 2.56 -14.26
N HIS A 89 12.52 1.52 -14.44
CA HIS A 89 13.04 0.14 -14.43
C HIS A 89 13.99 -0.11 -15.59
N LYS A 90 13.79 0.54 -16.75
CA LYS A 90 14.70 0.44 -17.89
C LYS A 90 16.00 1.20 -17.66
N GLU A 91 15.93 2.33 -16.96
CA GLU A 91 17.09 3.15 -16.63
C GLU A 91 17.98 2.52 -15.56
N VAL A 92 17.36 1.99 -14.50
CA VAL A 92 18.07 1.44 -13.33
C VAL A 92 18.43 -0.04 -13.51
N ASN A 93 17.62 -0.78 -14.26
CA ASN A 93 17.74 -2.23 -14.45
C ASN A 93 17.90 -3.01 -13.12
N PRO A 94 16.97 -2.85 -12.15
CA PRO A 94 17.05 -3.54 -10.86
C PRO A 94 16.76 -5.04 -11.01
N ASP A 95 17.17 -5.81 -10.01
CA ASP A 95 16.79 -7.21 -9.87
C ASP A 95 15.34 -7.32 -9.37
N CYS A 96 14.40 -7.42 -10.31
CA CYS A 96 12.97 -7.58 -10.04
C CYS A 96 12.57 -9.06 -10.00
N ARG A 97 11.98 -9.50 -8.89
CA ARG A 97 11.49 -10.88 -8.73
C ARG A 97 10.08 -10.89 -8.16
N ALA A 98 9.19 -11.66 -8.79
CA ALA A 98 7.89 -12.01 -8.25
C ALA A 98 7.98 -13.30 -7.43
N ASN A 99 6.92 -13.66 -6.71
CA ASN A 99 6.86 -14.89 -5.94
C ASN A 99 7.97 -15.05 -4.90
N ILE A 100 8.38 -13.95 -4.27
CA ILE A 100 9.43 -13.94 -3.25
C ILE A 100 8.83 -13.65 -1.87
N LEU A 101 8.90 -14.63 -0.97
CA LEU A 101 8.55 -14.46 0.43
C LEU A 101 9.79 -14.06 1.23
N THR A 102 9.77 -12.87 1.83
CA THR A 102 10.77 -12.47 2.83
C THR A 102 10.56 -13.28 4.10
N GLU A 103 11.62 -13.92 4.61
CA GLU A 103 11.57 -14.75 5.81
C GLU A 103 12.08 -14.03 7.06
N LYS A 104 13.17 -13.27 6.92
CA LYS A 104 13.74 -12.43 7.98
C LYS A 104 14.72 -11.41 7.44
N ILE A 105 14.98 -10.40 8.26
CA ILE A 105 16.00 -9.38 8.03
C ILE A 105 17.08 -9.56 9.09
N ILE A 106 18.34 -9.57 8.66
CA ILE A 106 19.49 -9.91 9.50
C ILE A 106 20.24 -8.64 9.86
N SER A 107 20.57 -8.50 11.15
CA SER A 107 21.38 -7.39 11.64
C SER A 107 22.90 -7.63 11.55
N ASP A 108 23.64 -6.53 11.54
CA ASP A 108 25.04 -6.47 11.92
C ASP A 108 25.21 -6.40 13.45
N ASP A 109 26.47 -6.32 13.89
CA ASP A 109 26.83 -6.26 15.31
C ASP A 109 26.38 -4.96 15.99
N SER A 110 25.97 -3.95 15.21
CA SER A 110 25.43 -2.67 15.70
C SER A 110 23.91 -2.61 15.74
N GLY A 111 23.22 -3.67 15.29
CA GLY A 111 21.76 -3.72 15.22
C GLY A 111 21.17 -3.08 13.95
N ARG A 112 22.00 -2.75 12.95
CA ARG A 112 21.56 -2.27 11.63
C ARG A 112 21.35 -3.41 10.66
N VAL A 113 20.49 -3.21 9.67
CA VAL A 113 20.30 -4.18 8.58
C VAL A 113 21.62 -4.45 7.86
N LYS A 114 21.93 -5.73 7.61
CA LYS A 114 23.05 -6.16 6.73
C LYS A 114 22.62 -7.06 5.58
N ALA A 115 21.50 -7.78 5.75
CA ALA A 115 21.02 -8.73 4.76
C ALA A 115 19.53 -9.02 4.90
N LEU A 116 18.92 -9.48 3.82
CA LEU A 116 17.55 -9.99 3.78
C LEU A 116 17.56 -11.45 3.31
N GLN A 117 16.86 -12.32 4.03
CA GLN A 117 16.63 -13.71 3.67
C GLN A 117 15.23 -13.92 3.12
N ALA A 118 15.15 -14.67 2.03
CA ALA A 118 13.91 -14.91 1.32
C ALA A 118 13.90 -16.29 0.66
N VAL A 119 12.71 -16.73 0.26
CA VAL A 119 12.45 -18.00 -0.41
C VAL A 119 11.46 -17.79 -1.56
N CYS A 120 11.58 -18.55 -2.64
CA CYS A 120 10.57 -18.55 -3.68
C CYS A 120 9.30 -19.26 -3.20
N VAL A 121 8.15 -18.78 -3.64
CA VAL A 121 6.85 -19.38 -3.38
C VAL A 121 6.10 -19.66 -4.68
N GLU A 122 5.12 -20.53 -4.63
CA GLU A 122 4.16 -20.74 -5.70
C GLU A 122 2.75 -20.54 -5.16
N TRP A 123 1.90 -19.94 -5.97
CA TRP A 123 0.51 -19.69 -5.63
C TRP A 123 -0.39 -20.66 -6.41
N THR A 124 -1.09 -21.53 -5.68
CA THR A 124 -2.01 -22.50 -6.29
C THR A 124 -3.45 -22.18 -5.89
N TRP A 125 -4.36 -22.29 -6.85
CA TRP A 125 -5.79 -22.18 -6.59
C TRP A 125 -6.31 -23.47 -6.00
N GLU A 126 -7.00 -23.39 -4.86
CA GLU A 126 -7.78 -24.52 -4.39
C GLU A 126 -8.86 -24.87 -5.43
N ALA A 127 -8.91 -26.14 -5.85
CA ALA A 127 -9.98 -26.63 -6.69
C ALA A 127 -11.28 -26.66 -5.88
N LYS A 128 -12.17 -25.69 -6.10
CA LYS A 128 -13.57 -25.83 -5.71
C LYS A 128 -14.33 -26.46 -6.88
N GLY A 129 -15.21 -27.42 -6.61
CA GLY A 129 -16.07 -28.07 -7.62
C GLY A 129 -17.13 -27.15 -8.25
N THR A 130 -16.88 -25.84 -8.28
CA THR A 130 -17.76 -24.78 -8.80
C THR A 130 -16.95 -23.85 -9.69
N SER A 131 -17.60 -23.23 -10.68
CA SER A 131 -17.01 -22.38 -11.74
C SER A 131 -16.28 -21.11 -11.26
N ALA A 132 -16.16 -20.88 -9.95
CA ALA A 132 -15.41 -19.76 -9.37
C ALA A 132 -14.07 -20.27 -8.82
N PRO A 133 -12.93 -19.59 -9.11
CA PRO A 133 -11.64 -19.98 -8.57
C PRO A 133 -11.67 -19.96 -7.04
N GLY A 134 -11.09 -20.98 -6.41
CA GLY A 134 -11.07 -21.15 -4.95
C GLY A 134 -10.17 -20.15 -4.24
N ARG A 135 -9.77 -20.42 -3.00
CA ARG A 135 -8.79 -19.58 -2.30
C ARG A 135 -7.40 -19.86 -2.88
N MET A 136 -6.57 -18.85 -3.04
CA MET A 136 -5.15 -19.07 -3.35
C MET A 136 -4.41 -19.52 -2.10
N THR A 137 -3.62 -20.58 -2.23
CA THR A 137 -2.70 -21.05 -1.19
C THR A 137 -1.26 -20.85 -1.63
N MET A 138 -0.45 -20.32 -0.73
CA MET A 138 0.98 -20.11 -0.93
C MET A 138 1.74 -21.35 -0.48
N GLN A 139 2.62 -21.86 -1.33
CA GLN A 139 3.52 -22.97 -1.01
C GLN A 139 4.96 -22.54 -1.22
N ARG A 140 5.85 -22.88 -0.29
CA ARG A 140 7.28 -22.60 -0.44
C ARG A 140 7.88 -23.57 -1.44
N VAL A 141 8.83 -23.10 -2.25
CA VAL A 141 9.64 -23.96 -3.13
C VAL A 141 10.90 -24.38 -2.36
N PRO A 142 11.03 -25.65 -1.92
CA PRO A 142 12.16 -26.08 -1.11
C PRO A 142 13.49 -25.96 -1.88
N GLY A 143 14.56 -25.51 -1.20
CA GLY A 143 15.87 -25.34 -1.82
C GLY A 143 16.03 -24.06 -2.64
N SER A 144 15.01 -23.19 -2.63
CA SER A 144 15.04 -21.87 -3.29
C SER A 144 15.40 -20.73 -2.34
N GLU A 145 15.83 -21.05 -1.11
CA GLU A 145 16.23 -20.06 -0.12
C GLU A 145 17.47 -19.29 -0.58
N PHE A 146 17.45 -17.97 -0.42
CA PHE A 146 18.57 -17.11 -0.76
C PHE A 146 18.72 -15.94 0.21
N SER A 147 19.88 -15.30 0.16
CA SER A 147 20.20 -14.10 0.94
C SER A 147 20.74 -13.01 0.02
N VAL A 148 20.31 -11.76 0.24
CA VAL A 148 20.89 -10.58 -0.39
C VAL A 148 21.48 -9.66 0.67
N SER A 149 22.70 -9.17 0.45
CA SER A 149 23.30 -8.14 1.31
C SER A 149 22.64 -6.80 1.01
N THR A 150 22.22 -6.09 2.06
CA THR A 150 21.56 -4.79 1.93
C THR A 150 21.81 -3.92 3.15
N ASP A 151 21.89 -2.61 2.95
CA ASP A 151 22.01 -1.62 4.02
C ASP A 151 20.65 -0.99 4.35
N LEU A 152 19.70 -1.03 3.39
CA LEU A 152 18.36 -0.46 3.50
C LEU A 152 17.29 -1.45 3.02
N VAL A 153 16.14 -1.44 3.67
CA VAL A 153 14.94 -2.16 3.23
C VAL A 153 13.75 -1.20 3.22
N PHE A 154 13.10 -1.04 2.08
CA PHE A 154 11.92 -0.19 1.92
C PHE A 154 10.64 -1.01 1.85
N LEU A 155 9.73 -0.81 2.80
CA LEU A 155 8.42 -1.47 2.87
C LEU A 155 7.41 -0.70 2.01
N ALA A 156 7.20 -1.15 0.77
CA ALA A 156 6.22 -0.64 -0.19
C ALA A 156 5.05 -1.63 -0.36
N LEU A 157 4.59 -2.19 0.77
CA LEU A 157 3.60 -3.28 0.83
C LEU A 157 2.14 -2.82 0.63
N GLY A 158 1.92 -1.51 0.49
CA GLY A 158 0.60 -0.90 0.40
C GLY A 158 -0.02 -0.58 1.77
N PHE A 159 -1.31 -0.25 1.75
CA PHE A 159 -2.05 0.21 2.92
C PHE A 159 -3.21 -0.74 3.26
N LEU A 160 -3.64 -0.67 4.51
CA LEU A 160 -4.81 -1.36 5.04
C LEU A 160 -6.06 -0.51 4.87
N GLY A 161 -5.97 0.79 5.12
CA GLY A 161 -7.11 1.70 5.05
C GLY A 161 -6.77 3.08 5.64
N PRO A 162 -7.77 3.98 5.73
CA PRO A 162 -7.59 5.30 6.34
C PRO A 162 -7.23 5.21 7.82
N GLU A 163 -6.66 6.28 8.34
CA GLU A 163 -6.33 6.39 9.76
C GLU A 163 -7.60 6.41 10.61
N LEU A 164 -7.65 5.55 11.63
CA LEU A 164 -8.85 5.34 12.44
C LEU A 164 -8.97 6.36 13.57
N ASP A 165 -7.84 6.76 14.15
CA ASP A 165 -7.78 7.69 15.26
C ASP A 165 -8.09 9.12 14.81
N GLY A 166 -8.66 9.93 15.70
CA GLY A 166 -9.00 11.32 15.41
C GLY A 166 -10.29 11.46 14.62
N LEU A 167 -10.19 11.80 13.33
CA LEU A 167 -11.36 12.22 12.53
C LEU A 167 -12.41 11.10 12.40
N LEU A 168 -12.01 9.89 12.00
CA LEU A 168 -12.97 8.81 11.74
C LEU A 168 -13.63 8.30 13.02
N GLU A 169 -12.85 8.15 14.09
CA GLU A 169 -13.37 7.84 15.42
C GLU A 169 -14.32 8.94 15.92
N GLY A 170 -13.97 10.22 15.75
CA GLY A 170 -14.79 11.35 16.18
C GLY A 170 -16.11 11.46 15.40
N LEU A 171 -16.10 11.18 14.09
CA LEU A 171 -17.31 11.14 13.27
C LEU A 171 -18.15 9.88 13.55
N GLY A 172 -17.52 8.80 13.99
CA GLY A 172 -18.18 7.52 14.27
C GLY A 172 -18.76 6.85 13.03
N VAL A 173 -18.18 7.10 11.86
CA VAL A 173 -18.58 6.48 10.59
C VAL A 173 -18.30 4.96 10.61
N GLU A 174 -19.10 4.21 9.88
CA GLU A 174 -18.90 2.78 9.69
C GLU A 174 -17.90 2.52 8.55
N LEU A 175 -17.26 1.36 8.59
CA LEU A 175 -16.17 0.97 7.70
C LEU A 175 -16.48 -0.40 7.08
N ASN A 176 -16.27 -0.56 5.79
CA ASN A 176 -16.27 -1.87 5.18
C ASN A 176 -14.94 -2.57 5.47
N VAL A 177 -14.99 -3.88 5.68
CA VAL A 177 -13.80 -4.72 5.75
C VAL A 177 -13.90 -5.74 4.64
N ARG A 178 -12.86 -5.91 3.81
CA ARG A 178 -12.92 -6.80 2.63
C ARG A 178 -13.24 -8.28 2.91
N VAL A 179 -13.15 -8.71 4.17
CA VAL A 179 -13.45 -10.09 4.62
C VAL A 179 -14.79 -10.15 5.39
N GLY A 180 -15.49 -9.01 5.54
CA GLY A 180 -16.76 -8.89 6.26
C GLY A 180 -17.93 -8.61 5.32
N GLU A 181 -19.13 -9.03 5.72
CA GLU A 181 -20.36 -8.81 4.97
C GLU A 181 -21.08 -7.50 5.33
N LYS A 182 -20.72 -6.90 6.47
CA LYS A 182 -21.39 -5.71 7.01
C LYS A 182 -20.39 -4.65 7.45
N PRO A 183 -20.75 -3.36 7.34
CA PRO A 183 -19.95 -2.29 7.90
C PRO A 183 -19.80 -2.43 9.42
N ILE A 184 -18.65 -2.03 9.94
CA ILE A 184 -18.32 -2.10 11.38
C ILE A 184 -17.68 -0.80 11.85
N THR A 185 -17.63 -0.59 13.18
CA THR A 185 -17.05 0.63 13.75
C THR A 185 -15.53 0.64 13.71
N SER A 186 -14.93 1.83 13.84
CA SER A 186 -13.48 2.01 13.99
C SER A 186 -12.91 1.17 15.15
N GLU A 187 -13.61 1.07 16.28
CA GLU A 187 -13.21 0.23 17.43
C GLU A 187 -13.16 -1.27 17.07
N GLN A 188 -14.11 -1.75 16.28
CA GLN A 188 -14.13 -3.15 15.84
C GLN A 188 -12.99 -3.41 14.84
N VAL A 189 -12.72 -2.49 13.92
CA VAL A 189 -11.54 -2.58 13.03
C VAL A 189 -10.25 -2.58 13.85
N LYS A 190 -10.09 -1.68 14.83
CA LYS A 190 -8.94 -1.66 15.75
C LYS A 190 -8.72 -3.01 16.44
N LYS A 191 -9.80 -3.71 16.84
CA LYS A 191 -9.71 -5.06 17.43
C LYS A 191 -9.20 -6.10 16.43
N LEU A 192 -9.67 -6.06 15.17
CA LEU A 192 -9.20 -6.96 14.11
C LEU A 192 -7.71 -6.73 13.78
N LEU A 193 -7.28 -5.47 13.76
CA LEU A 193 -5.90 -5.08 13.46
C LEU A 193 -4.87 -5.56 14.50
N LYS A 194 -5.31 -6.00 15.69
CA LYS A 194 -4.42 -6.59 16.70
C LYS A 194 -3.89 -7.97 16.29
N ASN A 195 -4.69 -8.74 15.55
CA ASN A 195 -4.42 -10.14 15.25
C ASN A 195 -4.29 -10.43 13.74
N SER A 196 -4.63 -9.46 12.90
CA SER A 196 -4.68 -9.62 11.45
C SER A 196 -4.48 -8.28 10.75
N GLN A 197 -4.29 -8.31 9.43
CA GLN A 197 -4.12 -7.13 8.60
C GLN A 197 -5.20 -7.05 7.50
N PRO A 198 -6.50 -6.97 7.87
CA PRO A 198 -7.56 -6.85 6.88
C PRO A 198 -7.52 -5.46 6.22
N MET A 199 -7.81 -5.41 4.92
CA MET A 199 -8.07 -4.15 4.25
C MET A 199 -9.47 -3.65 4.60
N TYR A 200 -9.59 -2.34 4.77
CA TYR A 200 -10.83 -1.66 5.10
C TYR A 200 -10.87 -0.27 4.44
N ASP A 201 -12.09 0.21 4.25
CA ASP A 201 -12.42 1.51 3.67
C ASP A 201 -13.65 2.08 4.38
N ILE A 202 -13.94 3.36 4.17
CA ILE A 202 -15.11 4.02 4.76
C ILE A 202 -16.34 3.57 3.98
N PHE A 203 -17.34 3.08 4.71
CA PHE A 203 -18.60 2.71 4.09
C PHE A 203 -19.26 3.95 3.47
N SER A 204 -19.78 3.77 2.24
CA SER A 204 -20.72 4.69 1.64
C SER A 204 -21.84 3.95 0.92
N ASP A 205 -23.01 4.59 0.84
CA ASP A 205 -24.10 4.18 -0.04
C ASP A 205 -23.85 4.58 -1.51
N GLU A 206 -24.82 4.34 -2.38
CA GLU A 206 -24.78 4.73 -3.79
C GLU A 206 -24.71 6.26 -4.02
N ASN A 207 -24.99 7.06 -2.98
CA ASN A 207 -24.91 8.51 -3.00
C ASN A 207 -23.58 9.02 -2.43
N PHE A 208 -22.58 8.15 -2.21
CA PHE A 208 -21.31 8.48 -1.56
C PHE A 208 -21.47 9.01 -0.12
N MET A 209 -22.66 8.86 0.49
CA MET A 209 -22.92 9.24 1.86
C MET A 209 -22.50 8.10 2.79
N THR A 210 -21.79 8.43 3.85
CA THR A 210 -21.38 7.46 4.87
C THR A 210 -22.57 7.03 5.73
N SER A 211 -22.32 6.20 6.75
CA SER A 211 -23.34 5.88 7.76
C SER A 211 -23.77 7.08 8.62
N LYS A 212 -23.14 8.25 8.45
CA LYS A 212 -23.52 9.51 9.11
C LYS A 212 -24.14 10.46 8.11
N ASP A 213 -25.36 10.90 8.45
CA ASP A 213 -26.11 11.87 7.67
C ASP A 213 -25.28 13.16 7.44
N GLY A 214 -25.27 13.62 6.19
CA GLY A 214 -24.50 14.78 5.77
C GLY A 214 -22.97 14.60 5.69
N VAL A 215 -22.45 13.39 5.92
CA VAL A 215 -21.01 13.08 5.79
C VAL A 215 -20.79 12.19 4.57
N PHE A 216 -19.87 12.59 3.69
CA PHE A 216 -19.61 11.93 2.41
C PHE A 216 -18.14 11.50 2.30
N VAL A 217 -17.86 10.53 1.42
CA VAL A 217 -16.49 10.03 1.21
C VAL A 217 -16.22 9.70 -0.26
N ALA A 218 -14.99 9.97 -0.72
CA ALA A 218 -14.53 9.68 -2.07
C ALA A 218 -13.03 9.32 -2.08
N GLY A 219 -12.59 8.73 -3.20
CA GLY A 219 -11.20 8.38 -3.47
C GLY A 219 -10.73 7.16 -2.68
N ASP A 220 -9.44 7.10 -2.40
CA ASP A 220 -8.82 5.94 -1.72
C ASP A 220 -9.43 5.64 -0.35
N ALA A 221 -10.06 6.63 0.30
CA ALA A 221 -10.75 6.43 1.57
C ALA A 221 -12.06 5.63 1.44
N ASN A 222 -12.70 5.64 0.26
CA ASN A 222 -13.90 4.87 -0.07
C ASN A 222 -13.55 3.58 -0.83
N ARG A 223 -12.73 3.71 -1.88
CA ARG A 223 -12.41 2.61 -2.81
C ARG A 223 -11.26 1.72 -2.34
N GLY A 224 -10.41 2.23 -1.45
CA GLY A 224 -9.06 1.73 -1.26
C GLY A 224 -8.11 2.15 -2.39
N ALA A 225 -6.85 1.75 -2.30
CA ALA A 225 -5.78 2.19 -3.20
C ALA A 225 -6.14 2.00 -4.69
N SER A 226 -6.26 3.11 -5.42
CA SER A 226 -6.62 3.11 -6.85
C SER A 226 -5.84 4.14 -7.66
N LEU A 227 -6.28 4.39 -8.90
CA LEU A 227 -5.69 5.41 -9.76
C LEU A 227 -6.27 6.80 -9.43
N VAL A 228 -5.46 7.84 -9.65
CA VAL A 228 -5.88 9.24 -9.45
C VAL A 228 -7.15 9.59 -10.23
N VAL A 229 -7.35 9.03 -11.43
CA VAL A 229 -8.56 9.26 -12.23
C VAL A 229 -9.83 8.76 -11.54
N TRP A 230 -9.75 7.66 -10.78
CA TRP A 230 -10.88 7.17 -9.98
C TRP A 230 -11.17 8.10 -8.82
N ALA A 231 -10.14 8.60 -8.14
CA ALA A 231 -10.33 9.57 -7.06
C ALA A 231 -10.95 10.89 -7.56
N ILE A 232 -10.54 11.38 -8.73
CA ILE A 232 -11.15 12.55 -9.38
C ILE A 232 -12.62 12.26 -9.73
N TRP A 233 -12.90 11.09 -10.29
CA TRP A 233 -14.26 10.70 -10.65
C TRP A 233 -15.17 10.63 -9.42
N GLU A 234 -14.78 9.89 -8.37
CA GLU A 234 -15.56 9.78 -7.13
C GLU A 234 -15.74 11.14 -6.45
N GLY A 235 -14.73 12.01 -6.48
CA GLY A 235 -14.85 13.37 -5.95
C GLY A 235 -15.91 14.21 -6.67
N ARG A 236 -16.06 14.02 -8.00
CA ARG A 236 -17.10 14.70 -8.79
C ARG A 236 -18.49 14.17 -8.49
N GLU A 237 -18.63 12.85 -8.38
CA GLU A 237 -19.92 12.23 -8.05
C GLU A 237 -20.34 12.54 -6.61
N ALA A 238 -19.42 12.50 -5.65
CA ALA A 238 -19.67 12.92 -4.27
C ALA A 238 -20.09 14.40 -4.20
N ALA A 239 -19.44 15.30 -4.95
CA ALA A 239 -19.86 16.71 -5.02
C ALA A 239 -21.28 16.88 -5.55
N ARG A 240 -21.68 16.10 -6.55
CA ARG A 240 -23.06 16.07 -7.08
C ARG A 240 -24.06 15.59 -6.04
N CYS A 241 -23.72 14.55 -5.27
CA CYS A 241 -24.59 14.04 -4.20
C CYS A 241 -24.70 15.00 -3.02
N ILE A 242 -23.60 15.68 -2.64
CA ILE A 242 -23.61 16.75 -1.64
C ILE A 242 -24.53 17.89 -2.07
N ASP A 243 -24.40 18.36 -3.32
CA ASP A 243 -25.25 19.43 -3.86
C ASP A 243 -26.73 19.04 -3.84
N LYS A 244 -27.06 17.81 -4.29
CA LYS A 244 -28.42 17.30 -4.23
C LYS A 244 -28.96 17.17 -2.80
N TYR A 245 -28.13 16.74 -1.85
CA TYR A 245 -28.50 16.62 -0.44
C TYR A 245 -28.83 17.98 0.20
N LEU A 246 -28.01 19.00 -0.07
CA LEU A 246 -28.18 20.35 0.48
C LEU A 246 -29.31 21.13 -0.21
N MET A 247 -29.47 20.97 -1.53
CA MET A 247 -30.35 21.80 -2.35
C MET A 247 -31.65 21.10 -2.77
N GLY A 248 -31.77 19.78 -2.55
CA GLY A 248 -32.88 18.93 -2.99
C GLY A 248 -32.82 18.53 -4.47
N THR A 249 -32.10 19.29 -5.31
CA THR A 249 -31.85 19.01 -6.73
C THR A 249 -30.42 19.40 -7.09
N THR A 250 -29.89 18.91 -8.21
CA THR A 250 -28.54 19.27 -8.67
C THR A 250 -28.52 19.47 -10.18
N SER A 251 -27.79 20.49 -10.63
CA SER A 251 -27.46 20.71 -12.05
C SER A 251 -26.02 20.28 -12.38
N LEU A 252 -25.29 19.72 -11.40
CA LEU A 252 -23.93 19.24 -11.63
C LEU A 252 -23.96 17.99 -12.52
N PRO A 253 -23.02 17.89 -13.49
CA PRO A 253 -23.01 16.80 -14.45
C PRO A 253 -22.63 15.48 -13.77
N THR A 254 -23.26 14.39 -14.20
CA THR A 254 -22.86 13.01 -13.91
C THR A 254 -22.08 12.44 -15.08
N THR A 255 -21.31 11.39 -14.84
CA THR A 255 -20.59 10.69 -15.91
C THR A 255 -21.60 9.89 -16.78
N PRO A 256 -21.51 9.90 -18.13
CA PRO A 256 -22.49 9.22 -19.02
C PRO A 256 -22.67 7.71 -18.77
N GLN A 257 -21.74 7.07 -18.06
CA GLN A 257 -21.80 5.63 -17.75
C GLN A 257 -22.63 5.30 -16.51
N ALA A 258 -23.04 6.28 -15.70
CA ALA A 258 -23.88 6.05 -14.53
C ALA A 258 -25.37 5.80 -14.89
N GLU A 259 -25.81 6.20 -16.09
CA GLU A 259 -27.18 5.96 -16.56
C GLU A 259 -27.43 4.53 -17.07
N VAL A 260 -26.39 3.69 -17.18
CA VAL A 260 -26.50 2.34 -17.81
C VAL A 260 -26.49 1.20 -16.78
N LEU A 261 -26.53 1.49 -15.47
CA LEU A 261 -26.49 0.47 -14.40
C LEU A 261 -27.70 0.50 -13.45
N VAL A 262 -28.85 1.03 -13.90
CA VAL A 262 -30.15 0.90 -13.21
C VAL A 262 -30.96 -0.23 -13.83
#